data_AF-A0A0B0ECL6-F1
#
_entry.id   AF-A0A0B0ECL6-F1
#
_cell.length_a   1.000
_cell.length_b   1.000
_cell.length_c   1.000
_cell.angle_alpha   90.00
_cell.angle_beta   90.00
_cell.angle_gamma   90.00
#
_symmetry.space_group_name_H-M   'P 1'
#
loop_
_entity.id
_entity.type
_entity.pdbx_description
1 polymer ?
#
loop_
_entity_poly.entity_id
_entity_poly.type
_entity_poly.pdbx_seq_one_letter_code
_entity_poly.pdbx_strand_id
1 'polypeptide(L)'
;MNKKLDIYDGANKKKLERWLEVCSTCHSGRFARLWFEALDEYMFAAYRKRDEAQLLVEECFEKGWIDVNARAPYPMGDVLADKLGVKLLGEGIFKAFKMAKGKVPVIGPILGEYANYSYDDGNPSQIETEYGNMWFWYALKGYKGVAHGQQDYAWWWGWAPMVNQLSRIKSQHDMLERVYNIEAKLGIGLGGDK
;
A
#
# COMPACT_ATOMS: atom_id res chain seq x y z
N MET A 1 4.56 4.69 -17.95
CA MET A 1 5.23 3.87 -16.92
C MET A 1 4.24 2.81 -16.42
N ASN A 2 4.10 1.69 -17.14
CA ASN A 2 3.18 0.59 -16.77
C ASN A 2 3.91 -0.74 -16.62
N LYS A 3 5.24 -0.73 -16.43
CA LYS A 3 6.00 -1.96 -16.28
C LYS A 3 5.85 -2.47 -14.85
N LYS A 4 4.83 -3.29 -14.62
CA LYS A 4 4.75 -4.13 -13.42
C LYS A 4 5.83 -5.21 -13.52
N LEU A 5 6.27 -5.73 -12.36
CA LEU A 5 7.22 -6.82 -12.32
C LEU A 5 6.58 -8.09 -12.89
N ASP A 6 7.06 -8.57 -14.03
CA ASP A 6 6.70 -9.90 -14.54
C ASP A 6 7.69 -10.92 -13.99
N ILE A 7 7.32 -11.63 -12.93
CA ILE A 7 8.22 -12.55 -12.24
C ILE A 7 8.62 -13.76 -13.09
N TYR A 8 7.87 -14.07 -14.15
CA TYR A 8 8.11 -15.22 -15.02
C TYR A 8 8.66 -14.85 -16.39
N ASP A 9 9.03 -13.58 -16.59
CA ASP A 9 9.72 -13.14 -17.79
C ASP A 9 11.10 -13.82 -17.94
N GLY A 10 11.64 -13.78 -19.16
CA GLY A 10 12.93 -14.43 -19.44
C GLY A 10 14.10 -13.84 -18.64
N ALA A 11 14.01 -12.59 -18.19
CA ALA A 11 15.07 -11.95 -17.42
C ALA A 11 15.04 -12.39 -15.95
N ASN A 12 13.87 -12.48 -15.34
CA ASN A 12 13.66 -12.89 -13.95
C ASN A 12 13.83 -14.40 -13.80
N LYS A 13 13.43 -15.22 -14.78
CA LYS A 13 13.81 -16.64 -14.83
C LYS A 13 15.33 -16.83 -14.78
N LYS A 14 16.09 -16.05 -15.56
CA LYS A 14 17.57 -16.09 -15.50
C LYS A 14 18.13 -15.65 -14.15
N LYS A 15 17.48 -14.70 -13.46
CA LYS A 15 17.88 -14.33 -12.09
C LYS A 15 17.59 -15.45 -11.09
N LEU A 16 16.43 -16.13 -11.21
CA LEU A 16 16.09 -17.28 -10.39
C LEU A 16 17.11 -18.40 -10.56
N GLU A 17 17.50 -18.75 -11.79
CA GLU A 17 18.51 -19.79 -12.01
C GLU A 17 19.85 -19.46 -11.33
N ARG A 18 20.29 -18.19 -11.33
CA ARG A 18 21.47 -17.76 -10.57
C ARG A 18 21.32 -17.93 -9.05
N TRP A 19 20.13 -17.70 -8.51
CA TRP A 19 19.85 -17.99 -7.10
C TRP A 19 19.92 -19.48 -6.80
N LEU A 20 19.36 -20.31 -7.69
CA LEU A 20 19.38 -21.77 -7.54
C LEU A 20 20.79 -22.34 -7.62
N GLU A 21 21.69 -21.76 -8.44
CA GLU A 21 23.11 -22.11 -8.46
C GLU A 21 23.75 -21.95 -7.07
N VAL A 22 23.48 -20.83 -6.39
CA VAL A 22 24.00 -20.57 -5.04
C VAL A 22 23.41 -21.56 -4.03
N CYS A 23 22.10 -21.78 -4.03
CA CYS A 23 21.48 -22.70 -3.08
C CYS A 23 21.92 -24.16 -3.30
N SER A 24 22.22 -24.52 -4.55
CA SER A 24 22.59 -25.89 -4.92
C SER A 24 24.02 -26.27 -4.56
N THR A 25 24.82 -25.33 -4.02
CA THR A 25 26.12 -25.67 -3.43
C THR A 25 25.98 -26.51 -2.16
N CYS A 26 24.83 -26.43 -1.48
CA CYS A 26 24.56 -27.11 -0.21
C CYS A 26 23.25 -27.92 -0.20
N HIS A 27 22.26 -27.54 -1.01
CA HIS A 27 20.95 -28.20 -1.06
C HIS A 27 20.71 -28.90 -2.41
N SER A 28 19.75 -29.83 -2.47
CA SER A 28 19.31 -30.36 -3.75
C SER A 28 18.61 -29.28 -4.58
N GLY A 29 18.79 -29.30 -5.90
CA GLY A 29 18.15 -28.33 -6.79
C GLY A 29 16.62 -28.33 -6.69
N ARG A 30 16.01 -29.50 -6.39
CA ARG A 30 14.57 -29.60 -6.13
C ARG A 30 14.16 -28.85 -4.87
N PHE A 31 14.89 -29.03 -3.77
CA PHE A 31 14.59 -28.33 -2.51
C PHE A 31 14.72 -26.81 -2.68
N ALA A 32 15.80 -26.35 -3.31
CA ALA A 32 16.01 -24.93 -3.57
C ALA A 32 14.87 -24.31 -4.38
N ARG A 33 14.44 -24.98 -5.46
CA ARG A 33 13.34 -24.50 -6.31
C ARG A 33 12.02 -24.42 -5.56
N LEU A 34 11.67 -25.46 -4.79
CA LEU A 34 10.45 -25.46 -3.96
C LEU A 34 10.44 -24.32 -2.94
N TRP A 35 11.60 -23.94 -2.40
CA TRP A 35 11.68 -22.80 -1.46
C TRP A 35 11.37 -21.46 -2.15
N PHE A 36 11.89 -21.24 -3.36
CA PHE A 36 11.57 -20.05 -4.13
C PHE A 36 10.12 -20.02 -4.62
N GLU A 37 9.54 -21.18 -4.97
CA GLU A 37 8.10 -21.28 -5.27
C GLU A 37 7.25 -20.90 -4.04
N ALA A 38 7.64 -21.34 -2.84
CA ALA A 38 6.97 -20.92 -1.60
C ALA A 38 7.13 -19.41 -1.32
N LEU A 39 8.28 -18.82 -1.66
CA LEU A 39 8.49 -17.37 -1.59
C LEU A 39 7.56 -16.61 -2.55
N ASP A 40 7.44 -17.07 -3.80
CA ASP A 40 6.55 -16.47 -4.79
C ASP A 40 5.09 -16.54 -4.32
N GLU A 41 4.65 -17.70 -3.82
CA GLU A 41 3.29 -17.88 -3.28
C GLU A 41 3.02 -16.98 -2.07
N TYR A 42 3.99 -16.84 -1.15
CA TYR A 42 3.89 -15.89 -0.05
C TYR A 42 3.69 -14.46 -0.58
N MET A 43 4.52 -14.04 -1.53
CA MET A 43 4.46 -12.68 -2.09
C MET A 43 3.12 -12.43 -2.78
N PHE A 44 2.64 -13.38 -3.58
CA PHE A 44 1.32 -13.27 -4.22
C PHE A 44 0.19 -13.16 -3.21
N ALA A 45 0.23 -13.97 -2.15
CA ALA A 45 -0.77 -13.91 -1.09
C ALA A 45 -0.71 -12.57 -0.34
N ALA A 46 0.49 -12.06 -0.06
CA ALA A 46 0.68 -10.76 0.58
C ALA A 46 0.19 -9.60 -0.30
N TYR A 47 0.49 -9.61 -1.61
CA TYR A 47 -0.01 -8.62 -2.56
C TYR A 47 -1.54 -8.63 -2.64
N ARG A 48 -2.18 -9.80 -2.79
CA ARG A 48 -3.65 -9.90 -2.81
C ARG A 48 -4.31 -9.26 -1.58
N LYS A 49 -3.74 -9.47 -0.40
CA LYS A 49 -4.26 -8.87 0.85
C LYS A 49 -4.05 -7.36 0.91
N ARG A 50 -2.93 -6.87 0.39
CA ARG A 50 -2.67 -5.43 0.29
C ARG A 50 -3.64 -4.77 -0.69
N ASP A 51 -3.90 -5.42 -1.83
CA ASP A 51 -4.85 -4.91 -2.82
C ASP A 51 -6.27 -4.88 -2.24
N GLU A 52 -6.67 -5.91 -1.49
CA GLU A 52 -7.94 -5.92 -0.73
C GLU A 52 -8.03 -4.73 0.25
N ALA A 53 -6.97 -4.48 1.01
CA ALA A 53 -6.94 -3.36 1.95
C ALA A 53 -6.95 -2.00 1.23
N GLN A 54 -6.22 -1.87 0.13
CA GLN A 54 -6.13 -0.63 -0.64
C GLN A 54 -7.50 -0.21 -1.18
N LEU A 55 -8.29 -1.17 -1.70
CA LEU A 55 -9.64 -0.91 -2.20
C LEU A 55 -10.54 -0.29 -1.13
N LEU A 56 -10.46 -0.77 0.12
CA LEU A 56 -11.24 -0.22 1.23
C LEU A 56 -10.81 1.22 1.56
N VAL A 57 -9.52 1.53 1.51
CA VAL A 57 -9.03 2.89 1.74
C VAL A 57 -9.46 3.82 0.60
N GLU A 58 -9.35 3.37 -0.64
CA GLU A 58 -9.77 4.13 -1.82
C GLU A 58 -11.27 4.44 -1.77
N GLU A 59 -12.10 3.46 -1.42
CA GLU A 59 -13.56 3.64 -1.28
C GLU A 59 -13.91 4.75 -0.27
N CYS A 60 -13.18 4.86 0.85
CA CYS A 60 -13.42 5.93 1.83
C CYS A 60 -13.29 7.34 1.22
N PHE A 61 -12.37 7.54 0.27
CA PHE A 61 -12.22 8.80 -0.44
C PHE A 61 -13.23 8.96 -1.56
N GLU A 62 -13.48 7.91 -2.33
CA GLU A 62 -14.46 7.92 -3.43
C GLU A 62 -15.87 8.23 -2.93
N LYS A 63 -16.24 7.73 -1.75
CA LYS A 63 -17.53 7.96 -1.11
C LYS A 63 -17.59 9.26 -0.30
N GLY A 64 -16.48 9.98 -0.16
CA GLY A 64 -16.41 11.23 0.61
C GLY A 64 -16.50 11.04 2.12
N TRP A 65 -16.24 9.84 2.64
CA TRP A 65 -16.19 9.58 4.09
C TRP A 65 -14.94 10.19 4.73
N ILE A 66 -13.94 10.53 3.91
CA ILE A 66 -12.78 11.32 4.28
C ILE A 66 -12.69 12.54 3.35
N ASP A 67 -12.78 13.76 3.89
CA ASP A 67 -12.65 14.98 3.10
C ASP A 67 -11.18 15.40 2.96
N VAL A 68 -10.61 15.17 1.78
CA VAL A 68 -9.23 15.54 1.44
C VAL A 68 -9.00 17.06 1.49
N ASN A 69 -10.04 17.88 1.34
CA ASN A 69 -9.90 19.34 1.35
C ASN A 69 -9.77 19.87 2.79
N ALA A 70 -10.35 19.16 3.75
CA ALA A 70 -10.41 19.51 5.18
C ALA A 70 -9.22 18.99 6.01
N ARG A 71 -8.08 18.66 5.38
CA ARG A 71 -6.83 18.19 6.01
C ARG A 71 -5.59 18.74 5.32
N ALA A 72 -4.39 18.67 5.89
CA ALA A 72 -3.17 19.15 5.22
C ALA A 72 -2.98 18.52 3.80
N PRO A 73 -2.40 19.26 2.83
CA PRO A 73 -2.09 18.69 1.51
C PRO A 73 -1.03 17.58 1.61
N TYR A 74 -0.82 16.85 0.52
CA TYR A 74 0.34 15.96 0.37
C TYR A 74 1.64 16.74 0.72
N PRO A 75 2.65 16.12 1.35
CA PRO A 75 3.89 16.80 1.70
C PRO A 75 4.52 17.54 0.51
N MET A 76 4.77 18.85 0.67
CA MET A 76 5.24 19.77 -0.39
C MET A 76 4.31 19.85 -1.62
N GLY A 77 3.04 19.46 -1.49
CA GLY A 77 2.09 19.37 -2.60
C GLY A 77 1.73 20.71 -3.24
N ASP A 78 1.99 21.82 -2.55
CA ASP A 78 1.86 23.20 -3.04
C ASP A 78 2.91 23.57 -4.09
N VAL A 79 4.11 23.00 -4.01
CA VAL A 79 5.24 23.30 -4.91
C VAL A 79 5.65 22.14 -5.81
N LEU A 80 5.21 20.91 -5.51
CA LEU A 80 5.66 19.67 -6.16
C LEU A 80 5.44 19.69 -7.68
N ALA A 81 4.26 20.12 -8.14
CA ALA A 81 3.94 20.15 -9.57
C ALA A 81 4.87 21.10 -10.35
N ASP A 82 5.13 22.29 -9.80
CA ASP A 82 5.97 23.30 -10.45
C ASP A 82 7.47 22.92 -10.43
N LYS A 83 7.92 22.23 -9.38
CA LYS A 83 9.32 21.79 -9.26
C LYS A 83 9.65 20.58 -10.15
N LEU A 84 8.73 19.62 -10.27
CA LEU A 84 8.99 18.36 -11.00
C LEU A 84 8.55 18.43 -12.47
N GLY A 85 7.49 19.19 -12.76
CA GLY A 85 6.96 19.35 -14.10
C GLY A 85 6.34 18.08 -14.70
N VAL A 86 5.74 18.23 -15.88
CA VAL A 86 5.00 17.17 -16.59
C VAL A 86 5.90 15.99 -16.98
N LYS A 87 7.18 16.23 -17.28
CA LYS A 87 8.11 15.18 -17.73
C LYS A 87 8.32 14.09 -16.67
N LEU A 88 8.37 14.47 -15.39
CA LEU A 88 8.60 13.54 -14.28
C LEU A 88 7.28 12.97 -13.74
N LEU A 89 6.24 13.80 -13.64
CA LEU A 89 4.96 13.40 -13.06
C LEU A 89 4.02 12.71 -14.05
N GLY A 90 4.17 12.99 -15.35
CA GLY A 90 3.11 12.73 -16.33
C GLY A 90 1.98 13.75 -16.23
N GLU A 91 1.20 13.88 -17.30
CA GLU A 91 0.18 14.93 -17.43
C GLU A 91 -0.93 14.83 -16.37
N GLY A 92 -1.44 13.63 -16.11
CA GLY A 92 -2.55 13.41 -15.17
C GLY A 92 -2.19 13.81 -13.74
N ILE A 93 -1.06 13.30 -13.23
CA ILE A 93 -0.59 13.60 -11.87
C ILE A 93 -0.21 15.08 -11.76
N PHE A 94 0.51 15.63 -12.75
CA PHE A 94 0.86 17.06 -12.76
C PHE A 94 -0.39 17.94 -12.65
N LYS A 95 -1.42 17.67 -13.48
CA LYS A 95 -2.65 18.45 -13.49
C LYS A 95 -3.40 18.32 -12.17
N ALA A 96 -3.52 17.11 -11.63
CA ALA A 96 -4.18 16.85 -10.35
C ALA A 96 -3.52 17.64 -9.21
N PHE A 97 -2.20 17.53 -9.04
CA PHE A 97 -1.46 18.24 -8.00
C PHE A 97 -1.54 19.76 -8.17
N LYS A 98 -1.40 20.26 -9.40
CA LYS A 98 -1.43 21.70 -9.68
C LYS A 98 -2.80 22.32 -9.43
N MET A 99 -3.87 21.66 -9.86
CA MET A 99 -5.23 22.17 -9.69
C MET A 99 -5.71 22.08 -8.24
N ALA A 100 -5.41 20.98 -7.55
CA ALA A 100 -5.83 20.76 -6.17
C ALA A 100 -4.85 21.34 -5.14
N LYS A 101 -3.74 21.96 -5.57
CA LYS A 101 -2.65 22.44 -4.68
C LYS A 101 -2.19 21.35 -3.69
N GLY A 102 -2.05 20.12 -4.18
CA GLY A 102 -1.67 18.96 -3.37
C GLY A 102 -2.76 18.37 -2.48
N LYS A 103 -4.01 18.88 -2.49
CA LYS A 103 -5.17 18.28 -1.82
C LYS A 103 -5.71 17.08 -2.61
N VAL A 104 -4.86 16.06 -2.75
CA VAL A 104 -5.20 14.81 -3.43
C VAL A 104 -4.88 13.64 -2.50
N PRO A 105 -5.73 12.61 -2.43
CA PRO A 105 -5.35 11.40 -1.71
C PRO A 105 -4.25 10.68 -2.51
N VAL A 106 -3.17 10.33 -1.84
CA VAL A 106 -2.09 9.52 -2.42
C VAL A 106 -1.98 8.27 -1.58
N ILE A 107 -2.49 7.16 -2.09
CA ILE A 107 -2.57 5.87 -1.40
C ILE A 107 -1.76 4.87 -2.20
N GLY A 108 -1.26 3.82 -1.54
CA GLY A 108 -0.60 2.72 -2.23
C GLY A 108 0.92 2.82 -2.23
N PRO A 109 1.58 1.94 -2.99
CA PRO A 109 3.01 1.74 -2.91
C PRO A 109 3.80 2.95 -3.40
N ILE A 110 4.97 3.16 -2.78
CA ILE A 110 5.97 4.19 -3.10
C ILE A 110 5.56 5.61 -2.71
N LEU A 111 4.57 6.22 -3.39
CA LEU A 111 4.24 7.63 -3.16
C LEU A 111 3.27 7.84 -2.00
N GLY A 112 2.44 6.84 -1.67
CA GLY A 112 1.57 6.86 -0.49
C GLY A 112 2.29 6.59 0.83
N GLU A 113 3.57 6.25 0.75
CA GLU A 113 4.38 5.85 1.90
C GLU A 113 4.68 7.00 2.88
N TYR A 114 4.46 8.26 2.48
CA TYR A 114 4.56 9.41 3.38
C TYR A 114 3.71 9.26 4.65
N ALA A 115 2.64 8.44 4.59
CA ALA A 115 1.79 8.11 5.72
C ALA A 115 2.56 7.49 6.90
N ASN A 116 3.72 6.90 6.66
CA ASN A 116 4.58 6.33 7.70
C ASN A 116 5.65 7.27 8.25
N TYR A 117 5.83 8.46 7.66
CA TYR A 117 6.93 9.40 8.02
C TYR A 117 6.46 10.79 8.42
N SER A 118 5.21 11.15 8.11
CA SER A 118 4.69 12.48 8.34
C SER A 118 3.25 12.42 8.82
N TYR A 119 2.89 13.38 9.65
CA TYR A 119 1.52 13.65 10.05
C TYR A 119 1.36 15.17 10.18
N ASP A 120 0.38 15.72 9.48
CA ASP A 120 0.02 17.13 9.54
C ASP A 120 -1.50 17.28 9.36
N ASP A 121 -2.15 18.02 10.27
CA ASP A 121 -3.58 18.36 10.24
C ASP A 121 -4.50 17.28 9.63
N GLY A 122 -4.54 16.08 10.23
CA GLY A 122 -5.41 14.98 9.77
C GLY A 122 -4.96 14.24 8.52
N ASN A 123 -3.75 14.49 8.02
CA ASN A 123 -3.12 13.79 6.90
C ASN A 123 -1.80 13.12 7.34
N PRO A 124 -1.67 11.79 7.28
CA PRO A 124 -2.68 10.80 6.88
C PRO A 124 -3.78 10.62 7.94
N SER A 125 -4.90 10.04 7.52
CA SER A 125 -5.90 9.47 8.43
C SER A 125 -5.41 8.15 9.06
N GLN A 126 -6.15 7.66 10.05
CA GLN A 126 -5.80 6.40 10.72
C GLN A 126 -5.81 5.21 9.74
N ILE A 127 -6.80 5.14 8.85
CA ILE A 127 -6.95 4.01 7.91
C ILE A 127 -5.82 3.98 6.87
N GLU A 128 -5.35 5.16 6.42
CA GLU A 128 -4.16 5.30 5.57
C GLU A 128 -2.89 4.81 6.28
N THR A 129 -2.73 5.13 7.58
CA THR A 129 -1.55 4.71 8.36
C THR A 129 -1.53 3.21 8.60
N GLU A 130 -2.68 2.61 8.93
CA GLU A 130 -2.80 1.15 9.10
C GLU A 130 -2.52 0.41 7.79
N TYR A 131 -2.99 0.94 6.66
CA TYR A 131 -2.64 0.42 5.34
C TYR A 131 -1.13 0.57 5.03
N GLY A 132 -0.53 1.73 5.29
CA GLY A 132 0.92 1.96 5.17
C GLY A 132 1.74 0.93 5.95
N ASN A 133 1.38 0.72 7.22
CA ASN A 133 1.98 -0.33 8.07
C ASN A 133 1.83 -1.73 7.47
N MET A 134 0.66 -2.06 6.91
CA MET A 134 0.41 -3.36 6.31
C MET A 134 1.36 -3.66 5.15
N TRP A 135 1.51 -2.73 4.20
CA TRP A 135 2.26 -3.00 2.97
C TRP A 135 3.75 -2.70 3.08
N PHE A 136 4.16 -1.66 3.82
CA PHE A 136 5.56 -1.25 3.90
C PHE A 136 6.30 -1.90 5.06
N TRP A 137 5.65 -2.11 6.20
CA TRP A 137 6.29 -2.76 7.33
C TRP A 137 6.10 -4.27 7.30
N TYR A 138 4.87 -4.74 7.48
CA TYR A 138 4.63 -6.15 7.77
C TYR A 138 4.77 -7.05 6.53
N ALA A 139 4.28 -6.63 5.36
CA ALA A 139 4.51 -7.39 4.13
C ALA A 139 6.01 -7.51 3.79
N LEU A 140 6.80 -6.46 4.02
CA LEU A 140 8.25 -6.51 3.79
C LEU A 140 8.97 -7.36 4.84
N LYS A 141 8.55 -7.33 6.10
CA LYS A 141 9.09 -8.23 7.13
C LYS A 141 8.86 -9.68 6.75
N GLY A 142 7.63 -10.05 6.39
CA GLY A 142 7.33 -11.42 6.01
C GLY A 142 8.03 -11.86 4.73
N TYR A 143 8.10 -10.99 3.72
CA TYR A 143 8.93 -11.20 2.52
C TYR A 143 10.37 -11.57 2.90
N LYS A 144 11.00 -10.76 3.75
CA LYS A 144 12.37 -11.00 4.19
C LYS A 144 12.48 -12.25 5.06
N GLY A 145 11.47 -12.58 5.87
CA GLY A 145 11.43 -13.82 6.65
C GLY A 145 11.45 -15.05 5.75
N VAL A 146 10.56 -15.14 4.76
CA VAL A 146 10.51 -16.27 3.83
C VAL A 146 11.77 -16.35 2.97
N ALA A 147 12.24 -15.21 2.45
CA ALA A 147 13.43 -15.18 1.60
C ALA A 147 14.72 -15.63 2.32
N HIS A 148 14.78 -15.49 3.65
CA HIS A 148 15.97 -15.83 4.46
C HIS A 148 15.76 -17.06 5.36
N GLY A 149 14.72 -17.87 5.13
CA GLY A 149 14.54 -19.10 5.90
C GLY A 149 14.18 -18.87 7.37
N GLN A 150 13.60 -17.72 7.71
CA GLN A 150 13.23 -17.38 9.09
C GLN A 150 11.70 -17.43 9.26
N GLN A 151 11.20 -18.55 9.81
CA GLN A 151 9.77 -18.82 9.97
C GLN A 151 9.03 -17.90 10.97
N ASP A 152 9.67 -17.51 12.07
CA ASP A 152 9.11 -16.56 13.04
C ASP A 152 8.95 -15.18 12.40
N TYR A 153 9.95 -14.73 11.65
CA TYR A 153 9.89 -13.44 10.97
C TYR A 153 8.89 -13.45 9.81
N ALA A 154 8.79 -14.57 9.08
CA ALA A 154 7.80 -14.77 8.03
C ALA A 154 6.37 -14.65 8.56
N TRP A 155 6.11 -15.30 9.71
CA TRP A 155 4.77 -15.40 10.29
C TRP A 155 4.46 -14.29 11.29
N TRP A 156 5.15 -14.26 12.43
CA TRP A 156 4.82 -13.40 13.58
C TRP A 156 5.17 -11.93 13.35
N TRP A 157 6.16 -11.65 12.50
CA TRP A 157 6.56 -10.28 12.18
C TRP A 157 6.01 -9.81 10.83
N GLY A 158 5.55 -10.75 10.01
CA GLY A 158 5.04 -10.50 8.67
C GLY A 158 3.56 -10.79 8.54
N TRP A 159 3.22 -12.05 8.25
CA TRP A 159 1.85 -12.46 7.90
C TRP A 159 0.80 -12.13 8.98
N ALA A 160 1.04 -12.51 10.23
CA ALA A 160 0.06 -12.33 11.30
C ALA A 160 -0.26 -10.84 11.55
N PRO A 161 0.73 -9.94 11.66
CA PRO A 161 0.46 -8.50 11.71
C PRO A 161 -0.25 -7.95 10.47
N MET A 162 0.05 -8.43 9.25
CA MET A 162 -0.70 -8.01 8.06
C MET A 162 -2.20 -8.35 8.16
N VAL A 163 -2.52 -9.55 8.65
CA VAL A 163 -3.92 -9.97 8.84
C VAL A 163 -4.59 -9.11 9.92
N ASN A 164 -3.88 -8.78 11.00
CA ASN A 164 -4.39 -7.87 12.02
C ASN A 164 -4.62 -6.46 11.47
N GLN A 165 -3.75 -5.98 10.57
CA GLN A 165 -3.95 -4.68 9.92
C GLN A 165 -5.17 -4.65 9.01
N LEU A 166 -5.40 -5.72 8.23
CA LEU A 166 -6.63 -5.84 7.44
C LEU A 166 -7.88 -5.79 8.31
N SER A 167 -7.87 -6.42 9.49
CA SER A 167 -8.99 -6.37 10.44
C SER A 167 -9.26 -4.94 10.94
N ARG A 168 -8.20 -4.19 11.27
CA ARG A 168 -8.29 -2.78 11.69
C ARG A 168 -8.83 -1.89 10.59
N ILE A 169 -8.34 -2.07 9.36
CA ILE A 169 -8.78 -1.33 8.17
C ILE A 169 -10.26 -1.58 7.91
N LYS A 170 -10.71 -2.84 7.90
CA LYS A 170 -12.14 -3.18 7.76
C LYS A 170 -13.00 -2.56 8.85
N SER A 171 -12.55 -2.65 10.10
CA SER A 171 -13.30 -2.07 11.23
C SER A 171 -13.42 -0.55 11.14
N GLN A 172 -12.37 0.15 10.70
CA GLN A 172 -12.40 1.60 10.50
C GLN A 172 -13.24 1.99 9.29
N HIS A 173 -13.14 1.25 8.19
CA HIS A 173 -13.99 1.42 7.01
C HIS A 173 -15.48 1.36 7.39
N ASP A 174 -15.90 0.29 8.07
CA ASP A 174 -17.30 0.09 8.48
C ASP A 174 -17.78 1.18 9.46
N MET A 175 -16.87 1.68 10.31
CA MET A 175 -17.14 2.81 11.20
C MET A 175 -17.40 4.09 10.39
N LEU A 176 -16.51 4.41 9.45
CA LEU A 176 -16.62 5.60 8.59
C LEU A 176 -17.91 5.58 7.78
N GLU A 177 -18.24 4.44 7.17
CA GLU A 177 -19.52 4.24 6.48
C GLU A 177 -20.70 4.50 7.40
N ARG A 178 -20.69 3.90 8.59
CA ARG A 178 -21.78 4.01 9.55
C ARG A 178 -21.98 5.46 10.01
N VAL A 179 -20.90 6.16 10.34
CA VAL A 179 -20.97 7.57 10.77
C VAL A 179 -21.47 8.44 9.64
N TYR A 180 -20.92 8.30 8.43
CA TYR A 180 -21.37 9.06 7.27
C TYR A 180 -22.88 8.88 7.01
N ASN A 181 -23.37 7.64 7.08
CA ASN A 181 -24.79 7.34 6.90
C ASN A 181 -25.69 7.90 8.02
N ILE A 182 -25.19 8.02 9.25
CA ILE A 182 -25.91 8.66 10.35
C ILE A 182 -25.95 10.18 10.13
N GLU A 183 -24.80 10.77 9.81
CA GLU A 183 -24.65 12.19 9.49
C GLU A 183 -25.58 12.62 8.35
N ALA A 184 -25.66 11.82 7.28
CA ALA A 184 -26.55 12.07 6.16
C ALA A 184 -28.04 12.04 6.55
N LYS A 185 -28.45 11.12 7.43
CA LYS A 185 -29.83 11.08 7.92
C LYS A 185 -30.18 12.25 8.84
N LEU A 186 -29.18 12.78 9.55
CA LEU A 186 -29.35 13.90 10.47
C LEU A 186 -29.14 15.26 9.78
N GLY A 187 -28.63 15.29 8.56
CA GLY A 187 -28.32 16.52 7.83
C GLY A 187 -27.16 17.29 8.46
N ILE A 188 -26.15 16.60 8.98
CA ILE A 188 -24.98 17.19 9.65
C ILE A 188 -23.68 16.62 9.09
N GLY A 189 -22.53 17.20 9.45
CA GLY A 189 -21.22 16.61 9.17
C GLY A 189 -20.90 16.46 7.68
N LEU A 190 -20.19 15.40 7.32
CA LEU A 190 -19.82 15.10 5.93
C LEU A 190 -20.98 14.56 5.10
N GLY A 191 -21.97 13.94 5.76
CA GLY A 191 -23.17 13.40 5.11
C GLY A 191 -24.27 14.43 4.85
N GLY A 192 -24.22 15.61 5.49
CA GLY A 192 -25.20 16.67 5.31
C GLY A 192 -25.05 17.41 3.97
N ASP A 193 -26.16 17.98 3.49
CA ASP A 193 -26.11 18.88 2.33
C ASP A 193 -25.23 20.10 2.66
N LYS A 194 -24.19 20.33 1.86
CA LYS A 194 -23.34 21.54 1.93
C LYS A 194 -24.09 22.77 1.41
#